data_AF-A0A8J3QPZ3-F1
#
_entry.id   AF-A0A8J3QPZ3-F1
#
_cell.length_a   1.000
_cell.length_b   1.000
_cell.length_c   1.000
_cell.angle_alpha   90.00
_cell.angle_beta   90.00
_cell.angle_gamma   90.00
#
_symmetry.space_group_name_H-M   'P 1'
#
loop_
_entity.id
_entity.type
_entity.pdbx_description
1 polymer ?
#
loop_
_entity_poly.entity_id
_entity_poly.type
_entity_poly.pdbx_seq_one_letter_code
_entity_poly.pdbx_strand_id
1 'polypeptide(L)'
;MSTVANALSRYRKVPDVTATDAAGRTLPSKDIRPLPAVTGTFTHTVDSGDRLDQLAFTYYNQPLQYWHICDANPQFLSPLALLSKEPVQVTRFPVSVPADPPPWAAVRSALNDLVGVEDVTVVEDVALVPRRQTVGGQQVTVTVESVSRSVLVRYNRLNVDAPALAAAMTTAGLTVGPWADGGQLGQPIVIPPAVSG
;
A
#
# COMPACT_ATOMS: atom_id res chain seq x y z
N MET A 1 -38.29 11.03 11.13
CA MET A 1 -37.72 10.67 12.44
C MET A 1 -36.21 10.85 12.35
N SER A 2 -35.63 11.83 13.04
CA SER A 2 -34.16 11.95 13.16
C SER A 2 -33.64 10.82 14.02
N THR A 3 -32.87 9.91 13.43
CA THR A 3 -32.15 8.90 14.18
C THR A 3 -30.95 9.58 14.83
N VAL A 4 -31.05 9.90 16.13
CA VAL A 4 -29.92 10.46 16.88
C VAL A 4 -28.83 9.39 16.92
N ALA A 5 -27.67 9.70 16.34
CA ALA A 5 -26.53 8.81 16.36
C ALA A 5 -26.10 8.56 17.82
N ASN A 6 -25.85 7.28 18.16
CA ASN A 6 -25.41 6.87 19.50
C ASN A 6 -24.21 7.71 20.00
N ALA A 7 -24.08 7.88 21.31
CA ALA A 7 -22.99 8.57 21.98
C ALA A 7 -21.59 8.13 21.50
N LEU A 8 -21.43 6.87 21.09
CA LEU A 8 -20.19 6.26 20.58
C LEU A 8 -20.05 6.32 19.04
N SER A 9 -21.02 6.90 18.35
CA SER A 9 -21.03 6.93 16.88
C SER A 9 -20.02 7.93 16.33
N ARG A 10 -19.32 7.51 15.28
CA ARG A 10 -18.47 8.36 14.43
C ARG A 10 -19.19 9.63 13.95
N TYR A 11 -20.51 9.57 13.75
CA TYR A 11 -21.32 10.68 13.19
C TYR A 11 -22.12 11.45 14.25
N ARG A 12 -21.86 11.24 15.55
CA ARG A 12 -22.61 11.88 16.64
C ARG A 12 -22.65 13.41 16.51
N LYS A 13 -21.52 14.04 16.20
CA LYS A 13 -21.35 15.50 16.13
C LYS A 13 -21.62 16.07 14.73
N VAL A 14 -22.05 15.24 13.79
CA VAL A 14 -22.26 15.63 12.39
C VAL A 14 -23.71 16.07 12.21
N PRO A 15 -23.97 17.28 11.67
CA PRO A 15 -25.32 17.78 11.42
C PRO A 15 -26.14 16.85 10.51
N ASP A 16 -27.45 16.84 10.74
CA ASP A 16 -28.42 16.27 9.79
C ASP A 16 -28.66 17.30 8.68
N VAL A 17 -28.65 16.85 7.43
CA VAL A 17 -28.97 17.65 6.23
C VAL A 17 -30.02 16.94 5.40
N THR A 18 -30.66 17.68 4.50
CA THR A 18 -31.59 17.11 3.52
C THR A 18 -30.91 17.06 2.16
N ALA A 19 -30.83 15.86 1.58
CA ALA A 19 -30.25 15.65 0.25
C ALA A 19 -31.36 15.30 -0.74
N THR A 20 -31.31 15.87 -1.93
CA THR A 20 -32.24 15.53 -3.02
C THR A 20 -31.58 14.48 -3.90
N ASP A 21 -32.25 13.35 -4.10
CA ASP A 21 -31.76 12.31 -5.01
C ASP A 21 -32.04 12.64 -6.49
N ALA A 22 -31.54 11.81 -7.40
CA ALA A 22 -31.74 11.99 -8.84
C ALA A 22 -33.23 11.93 -9.28
N ALA A 23 -34.13 11.43 -8.44
CA ALA A 23 -35.56 11.35 -8.69
C ALA A 23 -36.34 12.51 -8.03
N GLY A 24 -35.65 13.49 -7.45
CA GLY A 24 -36.27 14.66 -6.80
C GLY A 24 -36.80 14.39 -5.38
N ARG A 25 -36.48 13.23 -4.78
CA ARG A 25 -36.91 12.90 -3.41
C ARG A 25 -35.96 13.51 -2.39
N THR A 26 -36.51 14.13 -1.36
CA THR A 26 -35.73 14.63 -0.21
C THR A 26 -35.54 13.53 0.82
N LEU A 27 -34.27 13.20 1.11
CA LEU A 27 -33.89 12.18 2.09
C LEU A 27 -33.11 12.82 3.24
N PRO A 28 -33.37 12.41 4.50
CA PRO A 28 -32.52 12.79 5.62
C PRO A 28 -31.15 12.13 5.47
N SER A 29 -30.09 12.93 5.56
CA SER A 29 -28.70 12.49 5.45
C SER A 29 -27.85 13.13 6.55
N LYS A 30 -26.65 12.62 6.75
CA LYS A 30 -25.59 13.33 7.49
C LYS A 30 -24.78 14.18 6.53
N ASP A 31 -24.29 15.32 7.04
CA ASP A 31 -23.33 16.14 6.32
C ASP A 31 -21.96 15.44 6.19
N ILE A 32 -21.07 15.97 5.36
CA ILE A 32 -19.70 15.49 5.23
C ILE A 32 -18.96 15.77 6.54
N ARG A 33 -18.38 14.71 7.12
CA ARG A 33 -17.52 14.83 8.29
C ARG A 33 -16.08 15.14 7.85
N PRO A 34 -15.47 16.26 8.27
CA PRO A 34 -14.05 16.47 8.06
C PRO A 34 -13.21 15.48 8.89
N LEU A 35 -12.10 15.03 8.33
CA LEU A 35 -11.14 14.21 9.07
C LEU A 35 -10.41 15.09 10.11
N PRO A 36 -10.25 14.62 11.35
CA PRO A 36 -9.51 15.37 12.36
C PRO A 36 -8.03 15.45 11.96
N ALA A 37 -7.39 16.59 12.24
CA ALA A 37 -5.93 16.65 12.23
C ALA A 37 -5.42 15.81 13.40
N VAL A 38 -4.59 14.80 13.13
CA VAL A 38 -4.12 13.88 14.16
C VAL A 38 -2.70 14.25 14.56
N THR A 39 -2.57 14.80 15.76
CA THR A 39 -1.28 15.13 16.37
C THR A 39 -0.90 14.01 17.34
N GLY A 40 -0.42 12.89 16.80
CA GLY A 40 0.00 11.74 17.59
C GLY A 40 1.29 11.14 17.04
N THR A 41 2.27 10.92 17.92
CA THR A 41 3.56 10.29 17.59
C THR A 41 3.58 8.78 17.87
N PHE A 42 2.51 8.21 18.42
CA PHE A 42 2.44 6.79 18.71
C PHE A 42 2.09 6.01 17.43
N THR A 43 2.89 4.99 17.15
CA THR A 43 2.73 4.14 15.96
C THR A 43 2.65 2.68 16.36
N HIS A 44 1.90 1.91 15.59
CA HIS A 44 1.85 0.45 15.65
C HIS A 44 2.42 -0.12 14.37
N THR A 45 3.33 -1.09 14.47
CA THR A 45 3.86 -1.79 13.30
C THR A 45 2.88 -2.89 12.92
N VAL A 46 2.34 -2.81 11.70
CA VAL A 46 1.31 -3.75 11.25
C VAL A 46 1.87 -5.16 11.10
N ASP A 47 1.19 -6.12 11.70
CA ASP A 47 1.43 -7.55 11.56
C ASP A 47 0.33 -8.22 10.71
N SER A 48 0.67 -9.33 10.08
CA SER A 48 -0.27 -10.22 9.37
C SER A 48 -1.50 -10.62 10.22
N GLY A 49 -1.30 -10.80 11.53
CA GLY A 49 -2.34 -11.19 12.48
C GLY A 49 -3.31 -10.07 12.83
N ASP A 50 -2.99 -8.81 12.52
CA ASP A 50 -3.73 -7.68 13.06
C ASP A 50 -5.16 -7.59 12.56
N ARG A 51 -6.06 -7.17 13.45
CA ARG A 51 -7.41 -6.76 13.11
C ARG A 51 -7.71 -5.43 13.75
N LEU A 52 -8.36 -4.55 13.01
CA LEU A 52 -8.63 -3.18 13.44
C LEU A 52 -9.47 -3.08 14.73
N ASP A 53 -10.43 -3.98 14.91
CA ASP A 53 -11.22 -4.09 16.14
C ASP A 53 -10.38 -4.54 17.34
N GLN A 54 -9.44 -5.47 17.12
CA GLN A 54 -8.51 -5.91 18.16
C GLN A 54 -7.50 -4.81 18.51
N LEU A 55 -6.93 -4.11 17.52
CA LEU A 55 -6.06 -2.97 17.77
C LEU A 55 -6.79 -1.87 18.55
N ALA A 56 -8.02 -1.55 18.18
CA ALA A 56 -8.85 -0.59 18.91
C ALA A 56 -9.15 -1.06 20.34
N PHE A 57 -9.38 -2.36 20.56
CA PHE A 57 -9.51 -2.90 21.90
C PHE A 57 -8.20 -2.79 22.69
N THR A 58 -7.06 -3.13 22.08
CA THR A 58 -5.73 -3.04 22.72
C THR A 58 -5.40 -1.61 23.15
N TYR A 59 -5.68 -0.61 22.30
CA TYR A 59 -5.29 0.77 22.56
C TYR A 59 -6.36 1.61 23.27
N TYR A 60 -7.64 1.32 23.06
CA TYR A 60 -8.75 2.12 23.58
C TYR A 60 -9.67 1.36 24.53
N ASN A 61 -9.43 0.06 24.74
CA ASN A 61 -10.34 -0.85 25.45
C ASN A 61 -11.77 -0.83 24.85
N GLN A 62 -11.90 -0.46 23.57
CA GLN A 62 -13.17 -0.28 22.87
C GLN A 62 -13.04 -0.69 21.40
N PRO A 63 -13.52 -1.88 20.98
CA PRO A 63 -13.30 -2.40 19.62
C PRO A 63 -14.03 -1.59 18.55
N LEU A 64 -15.16 -0.97 18.89
CA LEU A 64 -15.94 -0.13 17.98
C LEU A 64 -15.29 1.24 17.67
N GLN A 65 -14.18 1.57 18.33
CA GLN A 65 -13.43 2.80 18.11
C GLN A 65 -12.34 2.67 17.04
N TYR A 66 -12.31 1.57 16.28
CA TYR A 66 -11.31 1.36 15.22
C TYR A 66 -11.29 2.46 14.14
N TRP A 67 -12.39 3.17 13.94
CA TRP A 67 -12.47 4.28 13.00
C TRP A 67 -11.56 5.45 13.38
N HIS A 68 -11.14 5.59 14.65
CA HIS A 68 -10.11 6.57 15.03
C HIS A 68 -8.77 6.25 14.37
N ILE A 69 -8.40 4.96 14.31
CA ILE A 69 -7.18 4.51 13.63
C ILE A 69 -7.28 4.81 12.13
N CYS A 70 -8.43 4.53 11.51
CA CYS A 70 -8.66 4.87 10.10
C CYS A 70 -8.58 6.39 9.84
N ASP A 71 -9.24 7.20 10.67
CA ASP A 71 -9.23 8.66 10.53
C ASP A 71 -7.82 9.27 10.67
N ALA A 72 -6.95 8.61 11.45
CA ALA A 72 -5.57 9.02 11.65
C ALA A 72 -4.60 8.64 10.53
N ASN A 73 -5.02 7.76 9.61
CA ASN A 73 -4.22 7.31 8.49
C ASN A 73 -4.95 7.58 7.16
N PRO A 74 -5.18 8.87 6.81
CA PRO A 74 -6.02 9.27 5.67
C PRO A 74 -5.43 8.89 4.30
N GLN A 75 -4.16 8.50 4.23
CA GLN A 75 -3.54 7.97 3.02
C GLN A 75 -4.14 6.64 2.56
N PHE A 76 -4.85 5.92 3.44
CA PHE A 76 -5.56 4.69 3.10
C PHE A 76 -7.05 4.97 2.92
N LEU A 77 -7.57 4.62 1.74
CA LEU A 77 -8.99 4.77 1.43
C LEU A 77 -9.87 3.66 2.03
N SER A 78 -9.27 2.52 2.40
CA SER A 78 -9.98 1.38 2.97
C SER A 78 -9.35 0.90 4.28
N PRO A 79 -10.15 0.42 5.25
CA PRO A 79 -9.63 -0.21 6.47
C PRO A 79 -8.77 -1.46 6.20
N LEU A 80 -9.01 -2.16 5.09
CA LEU A 80 -8.24 -3.35 4.73
C LEU A 80 -6.87 -2.99 4.16
N ALA A 81 -6.75 -1.87 3.42
CA ALA A 81 -5.49 -1.37 2.89
C ALA A 81 -4.50 -1.09 4.03
N LEU A 82 -5.00 -0.51 5.12
CA LEU A 82 -4.24 -0.20 6.32
C LEU A 82 -3.60 -1.44 6.95
N LEU A 83 -4.23 -2.62 6.80
CA LEU A 83 -3.73 -3.90 7.31
C LEU A 83 -3.06 -4.78 6.22
N SER A 84 -2.88 -4.28 5.00
CA SER A 84 -2.45 -5.07 3.83
C SER A 84 -3.33 -6.29 3.53
N LYS A 85 -4.63 -6.18 3.82
CA LYS A 85 -5.57 -7.29 3.65
C LYS A 85 -6.40 -7.19 2.37
N GLU A 86 -6.15 -6.18 1.54
CA GLU A 86 -6.79 -6.08 0.24
C GLU A 86 -6.41 -7.25 -0.68
N PRO A 87 -7.32 -7.74 -1.54
CA PRO A 87 -7.00 -8.77 -2.51
C PRO A 87 -5.99 -8.31 -3.55
N VAL A 88 -6.08 -7.04 -3.97
CA VAL A 88 -5.18 -6.44 -4.95
C VAL A 88 -3.98 -5.85 -4.21
N GLN A 89 -2.77 -6.22 -4.63
CA GLN A 89 -1.53 -5.69 -4.08
C GLN A 89 -0.50 -5.40 -5.17
N VAL A 90 0.53 -4.63 -4.82
CA VAL A 90 1.69 -4.37 -5.68
C VAL A 90 2.91 -4.99 -5.03
N THR A 91 3.64 -5.81 -5.78
CA THR A 91 4.92 -6.38 -5.33
C THR A 91 6.03 -5.90 -6.24
N ARG A 92 7.16 -5.52 -5.63
CA ARG A 92 8.36 -5.08 -6.31
C ARG A 92 9.35 -6.23 -6.42
N PHE A 93 9.72 -6.57 -7.64
CA PHE A 93 10.69 -7.60 -7.96
C PHE A 93 11.97 -6.94 -8.49
N PRO A 94 13.06 -6.86 -7.71
CA PRO A 94 14.37 -6.50 -8.24
C PRO A 94 14.78 -7.48 -9.32
N VAL A 95 15.25 -7.00 -10.47
CA VAL A 95 15.62 -7.86 -11.59
C VAL A 95 16.96 -7.47 -12.20
N SER A 96 17.69 -8.49 -12.64
CA SER A 96 18.86 -8.36 -13.49
C SER A 96 18.54 -8.89 -14.88
N VAL A 97 19.04 -8.19 -15.90
CA VAL A 97 18.82 -8.52 -17.31
C VAL A 97 20.08 -9.17 -17.86
N PRO A 98 20.08 -10.50 -18.09
CA PRO A 98 21.27 -11.21 -18.57
C PRO A 98 21.47 -11.13 -20.09
N ALA A 99 20.43 -10.79 -20.87
CA ALA A 99 20.44 -10.81 -22.33
C ALA A 99 20.34 -9.40 -22.94
N ASP A 100 20.94 -9.23 -24.12
CA ASP A 100 20.86 -8.02 -24.94
C ASP A 100 20.35 -8.40 -26.36
N PRO A 101 19.15 -7.94 -26.78
CA PRO A 101 18.26 -7.00 -26.10
C PRO A 101 17.56 -7.60 -24.87
N PRO A 102 17.12 -6.76 -23.90
CA PRO A 102 16.37 -7.21 -22.74
C PRO A 102 15.06 -7.93 -23.12
N PRO A 103 14.67 -9.01 -22.41
CA PRO A 103 13.48 -9.80 -22.75
C PRO A 103 12.16 -9.16 -22.28
N TRP A 104 12.04 -7.82 -22.26
CA TRP A 104 10.88 -7.13 -21.69
C TRP A 104 9.55 -7.49 -22.33
N ALA A 105 9.53 -7.69 -23.65
CA ALA A 105 8.32 -8.10 -24.36
C ALA A 105 7.86 -9.51 -23.94
N ALA A 106 8.80 -10.45 -23.83
CA ALA A 106 8.51 -11.81 -23.40
C ALA A 106 8.04 -11.84 -21.94
N VAL A 107 8.69 -11.09 -21.05
CA VAL A 107 8.31 -10.96 -19.63
C VAL A 107 6.90 -10.38 -19.49
N ARG A 108 6.61 -9.28 -20.20
CA ARG A 108 5.29 -8.65 -20.15
C ARG A 108 4.21 -9.58 -20.68
N SER A 109 4.47 -10.32 -21.76
CA SER A 109 3.53 -11.34 -22.27
C SER A 109 3.29 -12.43 -21.23
N ALA A 110 4.35 -13.03 -20.70
CA ALA A 110 4.24 -14.12 -19.73
C ALA A 110 3.48 -13.73 -18.45
N LEU A 111 3.66 -12.49 -17.98
CA LEU A 111 2.92 -11.98 -16.82
C LEU A 111 1.45 -11.66 -17.15
N ASN A 112 1.18 -11.06 -18.32
CA ASN A 112 -0.20 -10.76 -18.73
C ASN A 112 -1.04 -12.02 -19.01
N ASP A 113 -0.38 -13.14 -19.33
CA ASP A 113 -1.05 -14.43 -19.53
C ASP A 113 -1.49 -15.07 -18.19
N LEU A 114 -1.00 -14.58 -17.05
CA LEU A 114 -1.40 -15.06 -15.73
C LEU A 114 -2.70 -14.40 -15.27
N VAL A 115 -3.70 -15.23 -14.96
CA VAL A 115 -4.98 -14.77 -14.40
C VAL A 115 -4.73 -14.08 -13.06
N GLY A 116 -5.21 -12.84 -12.95
CA GLY A 116 -5.09 -12.03 -11.74
C GLY A 116 -4.01 -10.95 -11.80
N VAL A 117 -3.14 -10.94 -12.82
CA VAL A 117 -2.26 -9.78 -13.07
C VAL A 117 -3.10 -8.65 -13.66
N GLU A 118 -3.05 -7.47 -13.03
CA GLU A 118 -3.77 -6.27 -13.47
C GLU A 118 -2.86 -5.30 -14.23
N ASP A 119 -1.64 -5.12 -13.74
CA ASP A 119 -0.66 -4.20 -14.35
C ASP A 119 0.78 -4.65 -14.09
N VAL A 120 1.65 -4.31 -15.03
CA VAL A 120 3.09 -4.60 -14.99
C VAL A 120 3.86 -3.38 -15.45
N THR A 121 4.65 -2.81 -14.54
CA THR A 121 5.47 -1.63 -14.79
C THR A 121 6.95 -1.94 -14.53
N VAL A 122 7.83 -1.53 -15.43
CA VAL A 122 9.29 -1.59 -15.21
C VAL A 122 9.75 -0.24 -14.67
N VAL A 123 10.48 -0.26 -13.56
CA VAL A 123 11.08 0.92 -12.96
C VAL A 123 12.59 0.80 -12.94
N GLU A 124 13.27 1.91 -13.19
CA GLU A 124 14.73 2.01 -13.11
C GLU A 124 15.08 3.07 -12.07
N ASP A 125 15.96 2.72 -11.13
CA ASP A 125 16.50 3.66 -10.16
C ASP A 125 17.97 3.90 -10.49
N VAL A 126 18.31 5.17 -10.74
CA VAL A 126 19.68 5.61 -11.04
C VAL A 126 20.27 6.26 -9.79
N ALA A 127 21.35 5.69 -9.28
CA ALA A 127 22.08 6.23 -8.13
C ALA A 127 23.52 6.57 -8.52
N LEU A 128 24.02 7.72 -8.05
CA LEU A 128 25.42 8.10 -8.19
C LEU A 128 26.22 7.44 -7.06
N VAL A 129 27.04 6.45 -7.40
CA VAL A 129 27.84 5.69 -6.43
C VAL A 129 29.33 5.95 -6.63
N PRO A 130 30.10 6.23 -5.55
CA PRO A 130 31.55 6.30 -5.64
C PRO A 130 32.11 4.91 -5.96
N ARG A 131 32.80 4.77 -7.09
CA ARG A 131 33.47 3.53 -7.50
C ARG A 131 34.96 3.79 -7.64
N ARG A 132 35.77 2.97 -6.98
CA ARG A 132 37.22 2.99 -7.20
C ARG A 132 37.51 2.46 -8.59
N GLN A 133 38.17 3.27 -9.39
CA GLN A 133 38.65 2.91 -10.72
C GLN A 133 40.14 3.20 -10.83
N THR A 134 40.85 2.37 -11.58
CA THR A 134 42.26 2.60 -11.89
C THR A 134 42.33 3.38 -13.19
N VAL A 135 42.78 4.63 -13.13
CA VAL A 135 43.00 5.49 -14.30
C VAL A 135 44.49 5.82 -14.35
N GLY A 136 45.17 5.40 -15.42
CA GLY A 136 46.62 5.63 -15.56
C GLY A 136 47.48 4.96 -14.47
N GLY A 137 47.02 3.85 -13.88
CA GLY A 137 47.75 3.14 -12.82
C GLY A 137 47.52 3.68 -11.40
N GLN A 138 46.77 4.77 -11.24
CA GLN A 138 46.41 5.34 -9.95
C GLN A 138 44.95 5.01 -9.60
N GLN A 139 44.67 4.63 -8.36
CA GLN A 139 43.28 4.46 -7.89
C GLN A 139 42.64 5.83 -7.66
N VAL A 140 41.58 6.10 -8.40
CA VAL A 140 40.77 7.32 -8.27
C VAL A 140 39.35 6.89 -7.93
N THR A 141 38.73 7.57 -6.97
CA THR A 141 37.30 7.41 -6.69
C THR A 141 36.53 8.25 -7.69
N VAL A 142 35.80 7.59 -8.58
CA VAL A 142 34.97 8.25 -9.59
C VAL A 142 33.51 8.01 -9.23
N THR A 143 32.69 9.04 -9.28
CA THR A 143 31.24 8.90 -9.14
C THR A 143 30.70 8.34 -10.44
N VAL A 144 30.11 7.14 -10.38
CA VAL A 144 29.50 6.48 -11.54
C VAL A 144 28.01 6.31 -11.32
N GLU A 145 27.24 6.34 -12.40
CA GLU A 145 25.83 5.96 -12.36
C GLU A 145 25.72 4.44 -12.18
N SER A 146 24.96 4.03 -11.19
CA SER A 146 24.55 2.65 -10.95
C SER A 146 23.04 2.58 -11.18
N VAL A 147 22.65 1.86 -12.22
CA VAL A 147 21.24 1.63 -12.55
C VAL A 147 20.80 0.32 -11.93
N SER A 148 19.76 0.35 -11.10
CA SER A 148 19.05 -0.84 -10.64
C SER A 148 17.67 -0.89 -11.27
N ARG A 149 17.15 -2.10 -11.51
CA ARG A 149 15.86 -2.30 -12.18
C ARG A 149 14.93 -3.10 -11.31
N SER A 150 13.64 -2.82 -11.42
CA SER A 150 12.62 -3.66 -10.81
C SER A 150 11.38 -3.74 -11.69
N VAL A 151 10.68 -4.87 -11.60
CA VAL A 151 9.33 -5.02 -12.13
C VAL A 151 8.36 -4.84 -10.98
N LEU A 152 7.47 -3.87 -11.10
CA LEU A 152 6.31 -3.70 -10.21
C LEU A 152 5.14 -4.45 -10.85
N VAL A 153 4.58 -5.40 -10.12
CA VAL A 153 3.39 -6.14 -10.57
C VAL A 153 2.24 -5.82 -9.63
N ARG A 154 1.14 -5.30 -10.19
CA ARG A 154 -0.13 -5.18 -9.51
C ARG A 154 -0.99 -6.40 -9.84
N TYR A 155 -1.45 -7.12 -8.83
CA TYR A 155 -2.17 -8.37 -9.04
C TYR A 155 -3.14 -8.68 -7.90
N ASN A 156 -4.14 -9.51 -8.21
CA ASN A 156 -5.03 -10.10 -7.25
C ASN A 156 -4.41 -11.37 -6.65
N ARG A 157 -4.05 -11.30 -5.37
CA ARG A 157 -3.40 -12.38 -4.62
C ARG A 157 -4.27 -13.63 -4.41
N LEU A 158 -5.56 -13.55 -4.73
CA LEU A 158 -6.47 -14.69 -4.73
C LEU A 158 -6.33 -15.58 -5.97
N ASN A 159 -5.69 -15.07 -7.02
CA ASN A 159 -5.58 -15.74 -8.32
C ASN A 159 -4.13 -16.12 -8.66
N VAL A 160 -3.15 -15.32 -8.23
CA VAL A 160 -1.71 -15.55 -8.46
C VAL A 160 -0.91 -15.06 -7.25
N ASP A 161 0.24 -15.67 -6.98
CA ASP A 161 1.12 -15.31 -5.87
C ASP A 161 2.50 -14.82 -6.36
N ALA A 162 3.27 -14.20 -5.46
CA ALA A 162 4.58 -13.65 -5.81
C ALA A 162 5.58 -14.71 -6.32
N PRO A 163 5.63 -15.93 -5.76
CA PRO A 163 6.44 -17.01 -6.32
C PRO A 163 6.10 -17.35 -7.78
N ALA A 164 4.82 -17.45 -8.14
CA ALA A 164 4.40 -17.72 -9.52
C ALA A 164 4.81 -16.59 -10.48
N LEU A 165 4.70 -15.33 -10.03
CA LEU A 165 5.15 -14.17 -10.82
C LEU A 165 6.68 -14.19 -11.03
N ALA A 166 7.45 -14.45 -9.98
CA ALA A 166 8.90 -14.56 -10.05
C ALA A 166 9.35 -15.72 -10.97
N ALA A 167 8.64 -16.85 -10.91
CA ALA A 167 8.88 -17.99 -11.79
C ALA A 167 8.62 -17.63 -13.26
N ALA A 168 7.50 -16.97 -13.57
CA ALA A 168 7.17 -16.52 -14.93
C ALA A 168 8.23 -15.55 -15.49
N MET A 169 8.68 -14.58 -14.70
CA MET A 169 9.77 -13.67 -15.09
C MET A 169 11.08 -14.41 -15.34
N THR A 170 11.39 -15.40 -14.50
CA THR A 170 12.61 -16.21 -14.63
C THR A 170 12.59 -17.06 -15.90
N THR A 171 11.46 -17.73 -16.18
CA THR A 171 11.24 -18.47 -17.42
C THR A 171 11.32 -17.58 -18.65
N ALA A 172 10.87 -16.33 -18.55
CA ALA A 172 10.96 -15.34 -19.62
C ALA A 172 12.36 -14.71 -19.78
N GLY A 173 13.34 -15.08 -18.94
CA GLY A 173 14.75 -14.73 -19.12
C GLY A 173 15.30 -13.64 -18.20
N LEU A 174 14.57 -13.24 -17.15
CA LEU A 174 15.11 -12.36 -16.11
C LEU A 174 15.75 -13.16 -14.98
N THR A 175 16.70 -12.57 -14.27
CA THR A 175 17.09 -13.06 -12.95
C THR A 175 16.37 -12.23 -11.90
N VAL A 176 15.52 -12.86 -11.09
CA VAL A 176 14.69 -12.20 -10.08
C VAL A 176 15.37 -12.28 -8.71
N GLY A 177 15.56 -11.13 -8.07
CA GLY A 177 16.05 -11.03 -6.69
C GLY A 177 14.94 -11.15 -5.65
N PRO A 178 15.26 -11.02 -4.35
CA PRO A 178 14.27 -11.01 -3.28
C PRO A 178 13.26 -9.87 -3.49
N TRP A 179 11.98 -10.21 -3.54
CA TRP A 179 10.91 -9.24 -3.74
C TRP A 179 10.38 -8.70 -2.42
N ALA A 180 9.73 -7.54 -2.50
CA ALA A 180 9.08 -6.89 -1.37
C ALA A 180 7.67 -6.46 -1.76
N ASP A 181 6.70 -6.78 -0.90
CA ASP A 181 5.34 -6.29 -1.06
C ASP A 181 5.29 -4.80 -0.73
N GLY A 182 4.59 -4.02 -1.55
CA GLY A 182 4.32 -2.59 -1.30
C GLY A 182 3.21 -2.34 -0.27
N GLY A 183 2.79 -3.38 0.46
CA GLY A 183 1.76 -3.29 1.49
C GLY A 183 2.23 -2.59 2.77
N GLN A 184 1.33 -2.52 3.74
CA GLN A 184 1.57 -2.04 5.10
C GLN A 184 2.19 -3.07 6.07
N LEU A 185 2.35 -4.34 5.70
CA LEU A 185 2.97 -5.33 6.61
C LEU A 185 4.38 -4.88 6.99
N GLY A 186 4.66 -4.83 8.29
CA GLY A 186 5.91 -4.32 8.85
C GLY A 186 6.08 -2.80 8.80
N GLN A 187 5.10 -2.05 8.29
CA GLN A 187 5.10 -0.59 8.26
C GLN A 187 4.33 -0.01 9.46
N PRO A 188 4.70 1.19 9.92
CA PRO A 188 4.00 1.85 11.01
C PRO A 188 2.69 2.50 10.54
N ILE A 189 1.63 2.32 11.32
CA ILE A 189 0.38 3.09 11.26
C ILE A 189 0.27 4.00 12.48
N VAL A 190 -0.35 5.17 12.31
CA VAL A 190 -0.61 6.11 13.40
C VAL A 190 -1.74 5.58 14.28
N ILE A 191 -1.52 5.54 15.59
CA ILE A 191 -2.55 5.26 16.58
C ILE A 191 -2.81 6.56 17.35
N PRO A 192 -3.94 7.25 17.11
CA PRO A 192 -4.24 8.48 17.83
C PRO A 192 -4.44 8.20 19.32
N PRO A 193 -4.17 9.18 20.19
CA PRO A 193 -4.54 9.07 21.60
C PRO A 193 -6.04 8.85 21.74
N ALA A 194 -6.44 8.10 22.77
CA ALA A 194 -7.85 7.93 23.10
C ALA A 194 -8.47 9.31 23.34
N VAL A 195 -9.45 9.70 22.54
CA VAL A 195 -10.24 10.90 22.82
C VAL A 195 -11.23 10.56 23.92
N SER A 196 -11.08 11.16 25.10
CA SER A 196 -12.14 11.17 26.09
C SER A 196 -13.34 11.90 25.49
N GLY A 197 -14.42 11.16 25.24
CA GLY A 197 -15.69 11.70 24.76
C GLY A 197 -16.54 12.27 25.87
#